data_AF-A0A4Q6AUM1-F1
#
_entry.id   AF-A0A4Q6AUM1-F1
#
_cell.length_a   1.000
_cell.length_b   1.000
_cell.length_c   1.000
_cell.angle_alpha   90.00
_cell.angle_beta   90.00
_cell.angle_gamma   90.00
#
_symmetry.space_group_name_H-M   'P 1'
#
loop_
_entity.id
_entity.type
_entity.pdbx_description
1 polymer ?
#
loop_
_entity_poly.entity_id
_entity_poly.type
_entity_poly.pdbx_seq_one_letter_code
_entity_poly.pdbx_strand_id
1 'polypeptide(L)'
;MELSLPAAIVFVSRLSVRTLIHNELRSRSVFKITTCESLAACLTALSADPTALLIVDSDQDERELVQSLRAAQGHYRIDTRPIYLIAYAASEKILSYAIEYNILQLHKGELSKAQFELNFGEMMHYSLRTPLQLDVFDKVVKAKRAERRDEVYALLLSLWKAEPDNIQAADELGLALCDLDQWDDAELHLIEIVAKFPFDTRAKHLLARCFMKKTDFERARYYLEQASLLSPFNAERLCDLGQVLLDEYHLAEALGTFREALALEPDLQAAKVGKTQCELLLGEANEALKMIRQMQDPFEFASVFNGAAIVAVRAGYFSQGIGLYQTATGYLLEYPSLMSRVFFNMGIGLWKWGKGSLAVAAFEKAVELDGSNAKAKHNADRLSLSMKKRSSSAHDDSEGPFNALNRIDTMDDFDEITEEGFPR
;
A
#
# COMPACT_ATOMS: atom_id res chain seq x y z
N MET A 1 32.78 2.88 -23.19
CA MET A 1 31.66 2.68 -24.14
C MET A 1 30.90 3.98 -24.20
N GLU A 2 30.75 4.58 -25.38
CA GLU A 2 29.79 5.68 -25.53
C GLU A 2 28.41 5.10 -25.19
N LEU A 3 27.75 5.71 -24.20
CA LEU A 3 26.40 5.37 -23.78
C LEU A 3 25.46 5.63 -24.97
N SER A 4 25.06 4.58 -25.68
CA SER A 4 24.03 4.71 -26.72
C SER A 4 22.66 4.62 -26.07
N LEU A 5 21.91 5.71 -26.06
CA LEU A 5 20.49 5.71 -25.74
C LEU A 5 19.73 5.26 -27.01
N PRO A 6 19.16 4.04 -27.08
CA PRO A 6 18.63 3.51 -28.32
C PRO A 6 17.28 4.15 -28.71
N ALA A 7 16.53 4.64 -27.72
CA ALA A 7 15.19 5.15 -27.91
C ALA A 7 14.81 6.23 -26.90
N ALA A 8 13.88 7.10 -27.30
CA ALA A 8 13.27 8.10 -26.44
C ALA A 8 11.76 8.23 -26.72
N ILE A 9 10.99 8.43 -25.67
CA ILE A 9 9.56 8.71 -25.68
C ILE A 9 9.39 10.16 -25.22
N VAL A 10 8.81 11.00 -26.08
CA VAL A 10 8.67 12.45 -25.87
C VAL A 10 7.20 12.78 -25.69
N PHE A 11 6.78 13.02 -24.44
CA PHE A 11 5.43 13.43 -24.08
C PHE A 11 5.43 14.88 -23.58
N VAL A 12 5.72 15.80 -24.50
CA VAL A 12 5.91 17.24 -24.24
C VAL A 12 4.86 18.04 -25.00
N SER A 13 4.04 18.81 -24.28
CA SER A 13 2.93 19.59 -24.86
C SER A 13 3.42 20.79 -25.69
N ARG A 14 4.52 21.44 -25.29
CA ARG A 14 5.07 22.63 -25.96
C ARG A 14 5.82 22.28 -27.25
N LEU A 15 5.34 22.82 -28.38
CA LEU A 15 5.89 22.53 -29.71
C LEU A 15 7.37 22.95 -29.86
N SER A 16 7.74 24.15 -29.42
CA SER A 16 9.13 24.65 -29.53
C SER A 16 10.12 23.78 -28.76
N VAL A 17 9.76 23.37 -27.55
CA VAL A 17 10.54 22.48 -26.68
C VAL A 17 10.67 21.10 -27.33
N ARG A 18 9.56 20.55 -27.85
CA ARG A 18 9.54 19.27 -28.56
C ARG A 18 10.47 19.27 -29.77
N THR A 19 10.44 20.32 -30.61
CA THR A 19 11.32 20.46 -31.77
C THR A 19 12.80 20.51 -31.36
N LEU A 20 13.12 21.24 -30.29
CA LEU A 20 14.48 21.31 -29.75
C LEU A 20 14.97 19.94 -29.30
N ILE A 21 14.20 19.24 -28.46
CA ILE A 21 14.50 17.89 -27.97
C ILE A 21 14.75 16.94 -29.15
N HIS A 22 13.88 16.99 -30.16
CA HIS A 22 13.96 16.07 -31.30
C HIS A 22 15.25 16.28 -32.12
N ASN A 23 15.69 17.53 -32.29
CA ASN A 23 16.95 17.86 -32.97
C ASN A 23 18.16 17.39 -32.15
N GLU A 24 18.14 17.62 -30.85
CA GLU A 24 19.24 17.28 -29.94
C GLU A 24 19.37 15.78 -29.66
N LEU A 25 18.26 15.02 -29.67
CA LEU A 25 18.30 13.56 -29.61
C LEU A 25 18.89 12.97 -30.90
N ARG A 26 18.50 13.49 -32.07
CA ARG A 26 19.02 13.03 -33.37
C ARG A 26 20.51 13.30 -33.53
N SER A 27 21.01 14.46 -33.08
CA SER A 27 22.44 14.79 -33.13
C SER A 27 23.30 13.85 -32.28
N ARG A 28 22.68 13.13 -31.34
CA ARG A 28 23.30 12.15 -30.44
C ARG A 28 23.00 10.70 -30.84
N SER A 29 22.60 10.47 -32.09
CA SER A 29 22.35 9.13 -32.64
C SER A 29 21.21 8.36 -31.96
N VAL A 30 20.24 9.07 -31.35
CA VAL A 30 18.99 8.47 -30.87
C VAL A 30 18.00 8.42 -32.04
N PHE A 31 17.89 7.26 -32.69
CA PHE A 31 17.11 7.15 -33.94
C PHE A 31 15.64 6.77 -33.71
N LYS A 32 15.31 6.06 -32.63
CA LYS A 32 13.93 5.69 -32.28
C LYS A 32 13.32 6.72 -31.33
N ILE A 33 12.70 7.76 -31.89
CA ILE A 33 12.02 8.81 -31.11
C ILE A 33 10.51 8.68 -31.32
N THR A 34 9.79 8.36 -30.25
CA THR A 34 8.32 8.27 -30.25
C THR A 34 7.73 9.51 -29.61
N THR A 35 7.07 10.36 -30.41
CA THR A 35 6.34 11.52 -29.89
C THR A 35 4.92 11.10 -29.50
N CYS A 36 4.50 11.46 -28.29
CA CYS A 36 3.17 11.19 -27.78
C CYS A 36 2.36 12.49 -27.71
N GLU A 37 1.15 12.48 -28.27
CA GLU A 37 0.23 13.63 -28.24
C GLU A 37 -0.91 13.46 -27.24
N SER A 38 -1.00 12.28 -26.62
CA SER A 38 -1.98 11.96 -25.58
C SER A 38 -1.39 11.00 -24.56
N LEU A 39 -1.98 10.96 -23.37
CA LEU A 39 -1.64 9.98 -22.35
C LEU A 39 -1.75 8.54 -22.87
N ALA A 40 -2.82 8.18 -23.59
CA ALA A 40 -2.99 6.83 -24.13
C ALA A 40 -1.85 6.42 -25.09
N ALA A 41 -1.40 7.34 -25.93
CA ALA A 41 -0.24 7.12 -26.80
C ALA A 41 1.06 6.99 -25.99
N CYS A 42 1.21 7.78 -24.93
CA CYS A 42 2.31 7.67 -24.00
C CYS A 42 2.35 6.28 -23.36
N LEU A 43 1.28 5.87 -22.66
CA LEU A 43 1.20 4.57 -21.98
C LEU A 43 1.49 3.38 -22.90
N THR A 44 0.99 3.44 -24.14
CA THR A 44 1.29 2.44 -25.17
C THR A 44 2.77 2.40 -25.53
N ALA A 45 3.39 3.56 -25.76
CA ALA A 45 4.82 3.66 -26.04
C ALA A 45 5.67 3.18 -24.87
N LEU A 46 5.31 3.58 -23.63
CA LEU A 46 6.03 3.19 -22.43
C LEU A 46 6.03 1.66 -22.25
N SER A 47 4.93 1.00 -22.61
CA SER A 47 4.79 -0.46 -22.55
C SER A 47 5.59 -1.17 -23.65
N ALA A 48 5.64 -0.59 -24.86
CA ALA A 48 6.33 -1.17 -26.01
C ALA A 48 7.86 -1.05 -25.91
N ASP A 49 8.37 -0.04 -25.20
CA ASP A 49 9.80 0.20 -25.05
C ASP A 49 10.17 0.45 -23.58
N PRO A 50 10.45 -0.62 -22.80
CA PRO A 50 10.68 -0.52 -21.36
C PRO A 50 11.91 0.33 -21.00
N THR A 51 12.91 0.41 -21.88
CA THR A 51 14.21 1.05 -21.61
C THR A 51 14.39 2.43 -22.23
N ALA A 52 13.46 2.87 -23.09
CA ALA A 52 13.51 4.20 -23.71
C ALA A 52 13.51 5.32 -22.68
N LEU A 53 14.29 6.38 -22.89
CA LEU A 53 14.21 7.61 -22.10
C LEU A 53 12.80 8.21 -22.17
N LEU A 54 12.17 8.48 -21.03
CA LEU A 54 10.96 9.29 -20.99
C LEU A 54 11.34 10.76 -20.82
N ILE A 55 10.96 11.60 -21.77
CA ILE A 55 10.98 13.06 -21.63
C ILE A 55 9.55 13.54 -21.51
N VAL A 56 9.20 14.10 -20.36
CA VAL A 56 7.84 14.54 -20.04
C VAL A 56 7.86 15.97 -19.52
N ASP A 57 6.76 16.68 -19.75
CA ASP A 57 6.58 18.08 -19.37
C ASP A 57 5.63 18.19 -18.17
N SER A 58 5.90 19.11 -17.24
CA SER A 58 4.97 19.45 -16.16
C SER A 58 3.73 20.19 -16.65
N ASP A 59 3.77 20.77 -17.85
CA ASP A 59 2.65 21.50 -18.46
C ASP A 59 1.52 20.55 -18.93
N GLN A 60 1.66 19.24 -18.75
CA GLN A 60 0.55 18.28 -18.91
C GLN A 60 -0.49 18.43 -17.79
N ASP A 61 -1.69 17.88 -17.98
CA ASP A 61 -2.61 17.70 -16.86
C ASP A 61 -1.94 16.85 -15.76
N GLU A 62 -2.15 17.23 -14.50
CA GLU A 62 -1.47 16.60 -13.35
C GLU A 62 -1.72 15.08 -13.31
N ARG A 63 -2.93 14.63 -13.66
CA ARG A 63 -3.24 13.20 -13.71
C ARG A 63 -2.48 12.50 -14.83
N GLU A 64 -2.33 13.14 -15.99
CA GLU A 64 -1.55 12.59 -17.10
C GLU A 64 -0.06 12.49 -16.75
N LEU A 65 0.49 13.51 -16.09
CA LEU A 65 1.87 13.48 -15.60
C LEU A 65 2.06 12.30 -14.63
N VAL A 66 1.24 12.21 -13.58
CA VAL A 66 1.32 11.13 -12.58
C VAL A 66 1.16 9.75 -13.21
N GLN A 67 0.19 9.57 -14.12
CA GLN A 67 -0.02 8.28 -14.79
C GLN A 67 1.16 7.90 -15.70
N SER A 68 1.75 8.86 -16.42
CA SER A 68 2.93 8.59 -17.25
C SER A 68 4.16 8.26 -16.40
N LEU A 69 4.40 8.96 -15.28
CA LEU A 69 5.49 8.68 -14.36
C LEU A 69 5.33 7.30 -13.69
N ARG A 70 4.12 6.96 -13.24
CA ARG A 70 3.81 5.63 -12.71
C ARG A 70 4.05 4.53 -13.74
N ALA A 71 3.57 4.71 -14.97
CA ALA A 71 3.77 3.74 -16.03
C ALA A 71 5.24 3.61 -16.43
N ALA A 72 6.03 4.69 -16.35
CA ALA A 72 7.45 4.67 -16.63
C ALA A 72 8.27 3.83 -15.62
N GLN A 73 7.83 3.74 -14.37
CA GLN A 73 8.44 2.85 -13.38
C GLN A 73 8.04 1.37 -13.58
N GLY A 74 7.02 1.10 -14.40
CA GLY A 74 6.44 -0.22 -14.58
C GLY A 74 5.81 -0.78 -13.29
N HIS A 75 5.36 -2.04 -13.33
CA HIS A 75 4.77 -2.72 -12.17
C HIS A 75 5.81 -3.06 -11.08
N TYR A 76 7.08 -3.11 -11.46
CA TYR A 76 8.11 -3.76 -10.65
C TYR A 76 9.19 -2.81 -10.14
N ARG A 77 9.21 -1.54 -10.59
CA ARG A 77 10.06 -0.41 -10.14
C ARG A 77 11.59 -0.62 -10.15
N ILE A 78 12.04 -1.81 -10.50
CA ILE A 78 13.44 -2.23 -10.63
C ILE A 78 14.15 -1.59 -11.82
N ASP A 79 13.37 -1.26 -12.85
CA ASP A 79 13.84 -0.52 -14.01
C ASP A 79 13.36 0.91 -13.86
N THR A 80 14.10 1.74 -13.12
CA THR A 80 13.91 3.18 -13.29
C THR A 80 14.45 3.52 -14.66
N ARG A 81 13.53 3.48 -15.62
CA ARG A 81 13.68 4.15 -16.90
C ARG A 81 14.27 5.54 -16.64
N PRO A 82 15.27 6.00 -17.41
CA PRO A 82 15.73 7.37 -17.26
C PRO A 82 14.55 8.31 -17.58
N ILE A 83 14.21 9.18 -16.64
CA ILE A 83 13.15 10.19 -16.79
C ILE A 83 13.79 11.56 -16.76
N TYR A 84 13.48 12.35 -17.79
CA TYR A 84 13.79 13.77 -17.86
C TYR A 84 12.47 14.56 -17.78
N LEU A 85 12.23 15.18 -16.62
CA LEU A 85 11.12 16.10 -16.41
C LEU A 85 11.54 17.53 -16.73
N ILE A 86 10.74 18.21 -17.53
CA ILE A 86 10.89 19.64 -17.82
C ILE A 86 9.76 20.36 -17.11
N ALA A 87 10.09 21.39 -16.33
CA ALA A 87 9.11 22.21 -15.65
C ALA A 87 9.42 23.69 -15.83
N TYR A 88 8.40 24.51 -16.14
CA TYR A 88 8.60 25.96 -16.22
C TYR A 88 8.95 26.56 -14.85
N ALA A 89 8.29 26.07 -13.79
CA ALA A 89 8.60 26.40 -12.41
C ALA A 89 8.60 25.13 -11.55
N ALA A 90 9.53 25.05 -10.59
CA ALA A 90 9.55 23.96 -9.63
C ALA A 90 8.67 24.28 -8.42
N SER A 91 7.43 23.82 -8.46
CA SER A 91 6.57 23.77 -7.28
C SER A 91 7.00 22.63 -6.36
N GLU A 92 6.52 22.66 -5.12
CA GLU A 92 6.73 21.58 -4.14
C GLU A 92 6.22 20.22 -4.68
N LYS A 93 5.09 20.21 -5.40
CA LYS A 93 4.57 19.03 -6.08
C LYS A 93 5.56 18.46 -7.10
N ILE A 94 6.13 19.29 -7.96
CA ILE A 94 7.09 18.85 -8.99
C ILE A 94 8.37 18.30 -8.34
N LEU A 95 8.83 18.92 -7.25
CA LEU A 95 9.97 18.39 -6.50
C LEU A 95 9.65 17.06 -5.82
N SER A 96 8.46 16.92 -5.25
CA SER A 96 7.99 15.65 -4.66
C SER A 96 7.88 14.55 -5.71
N TYR A 97 7.39 14.84 -6.92
CA TYR A 97 7.41 13.88 -8.03
C TYR A 97 8.83 13.52 -8.45
N ALA A 98 9.76 14.48 -8.45
CA ALA A 98 11.14 14.19 -8.80
C ALA A 98 11.79 13.19 -7.82
N ILE A 99 11.51 13.35 -6.52
CA ILE A 99 11.96 12.42 -5.47
C ILE A 99 11.23 11.08 -5.60
N GLU A 100 9.90 11.09 -5.61
CA GLU A 100 9.06 9.89 -5.57
C GLU A 100 9.24 8.99 -6.80
N TYR A 101 9.37 9.60 -7.98
CA TYR A 101 9.49 8.87 -9.23
C TYR A 101 10.94 8.61 -9.65
N ASN A 102 11.93 8.95 -8.82
CA ASN A 102 13.36 8.83 -9.11
C ASN A 102 13.72 9.50 -10.45
N ILE A 103 13.26 10.73 -10.64
CA ILE A 103 13.51 11.49 -11.87
C ILE A 103 14.99 11.85 -11.91
N LEU A 104 15.72 11.28 -12.87
CA LEU A 104 17.16 11.48 -12.98
C LEU A 104 17.52 12.93 -13.34
N GLN A 105 16.66 13.62 -14.09
CA GLN A 105 16.89 15.00 -14.45
C GLN A 105 15.62 15.84 -14.40
N LEU A 106 15.66 16.94 -13.64
CA LEU A 106 14.62 17.97 -13.60
C LEU A 106 15.17 19.29 -14.14
N HIS A 107 14.68 19.75 -15.29
CA HIS A 107 14.98 21.10 -15.79
C HIS A 107 13.94 22.10 -15.30
N LYS A 108 14.40 23.25 -14.81
CA LYS A 108 13.56 24.35 -14.34
C LYS A 108 13.70 25.56 -15.26
N GLY A 109 12.58 26.10 -15.72
CA GLY A 109 12.53 27.28 -16.59
C GLY A 109 12.54 26.94 -18.08
N GLU A 110 12.84 27.94 -18.91
CA GLU A 110 12.96 27.77 -20.35
C GLU A 110 14.12 26.84 -20.69
N LEU A 111 13.89 25.90 -21.61
CA LEU A 111 14.89 24.94 -22.06
C LEU A 111 15.56 25.43 -23.35
N SER A 112 16.82 25.85 -23.25
CA SER A 112 17.68 26.11 -24.39
C SER A 112 18.45 24.86 -24.83
N LYS A 113 19.09 24.94 -26.01
CA LYS A 113 19.95 23.87 -26.51
C LYS A 113 21.02 23.52 -25.48
N ALA A 114 21.84 24.50 -25.09
CA ALA A 114 22.97 24.29 -24.18
C ALA A 114 22.55 23.66 -22.84
N GLN A 115 21.39 24.06 -22.30
CA GLN A 115 20.84 23.45 -21.08
C GLN A 115 20.42 22.00 -21.31
N PHE A 116 19.77 21.69 -22.44
CA PHE A 116 19.47 20.29 -22.77
C PHE A 116 20.76 19.46 -22.90
N GLU A 117 21.80 19.98 -23.55
CA GLU A 117 23.07 19.27 -23.71
C GLU A 117 23.73 18.95 -22.37
N LEU A 118 23.77 19.95 -21.47
CA LEU A 118 24.30 19.80 -20.11
C LEU A 118 23.50 18.77 -19.32
N ASN A 119 22.19 18.98 -19.20
CA ASN A 119 21.28 18.14 -18.43
C ASN A 119 21.27 16.69 -18.94
N PHE A 120 21.25 16.50 -20.26
CA PHE A 120 21.30 15.17 -20.86
C PHE A 120 22.66 14.50 -20.60
N GLY A 121 23.77 15.24 -20.66
CA GLY A 121 25.09 14.73 -20.33
C GLY A 121 25.21 14.27 -18.89
N GLU A 122 24.75 15.09 -17.94
CA GLU A 122 24.69 14.75 -16.51
C GLU A 122 23.84 13.50 -16.26
N MET A 123 22.64 13.46 -16.84
CA MET A 123 21.74 12.33 -16.72
C MET A 123 22.36 11.03 -17.26
N MET A 124 23.01 11.07 -18.43
CA MET A 124 23.64 9.87 -19.01
C MET A 124 24.87 9.42 -18.22
N HIS A 125 25.59 10.35 -17.57
CA HIS A 125 26.65 10.01 -16.63
C HIS A 125 26.09 9.37 -15.34
N TYR A 126 24.98 9.87 -14.81
CA TYR A 126 24.32 9.30 -13.62
C TYR A 126 23.61 7.97 -13.90
N SER A 127 23.05 7.80 -15.09
CA SER A 127 22.37 6.59 -15.54
C SER A 127 23.33 5.43 -15.85
N LEU A 128 24.63 5.58 -15.57
CA LEU A 128 25.64 4.52 -15.71
C LEU A 128 25.34 3.39 -14.72
N ARG A 129 24.41 2.51 -15.09
CA ARG A 129 24.28 1.22 -14.45
C ARG A 129 25.50 0.38 -14.82
N THR A 130 26.10 -0.28 -13.83
CA THR A 130 27.16 -1.25 -14.12
C THR A 130 26.58 -2.37 -15.00
N PRO A 131 27.38 -3.04 -15.85
CA PRO A 131 26.89 -4.20 -16.60
C PRO A 131 26.25 -5.27 -15.70
N LEU A 132 26.73 -5.36 -14.45
CA LEU A 132 26.15 -6.22 -13.41
C LEU A 132 24.74 -5.76 -13.01
N GLN A 133 24.54 -4.47 -12.69
CA GLN A 133 23.23 -3.93 -12.36
C GLN A 133 22.20 -4.17 -13.47
N LEU A 134 22.59 -3.92 -14.73
CA LEU A 134 21.71 -4.15 -15.88
C LEU A 134 21.29 -5.61 -16.00
N ASP A 135 22.24 -6.54 -15.94
CA ASP A 135 21.96 -7.98 -16.02
C ASP A 135 21.09 -8.47 -14.86
N VAL A 136 21.39 -8.04 -13.62
CA VAL A 136 20.61 -8.45 -12.46
C VAL A 136 19.20 -7.90 -12.55
N PHE A 137 19.02 -6.60 -12.77
CA PHE A 137 17.69 -5.99 -12.81
C PHE A 137 16.81 -6.56 -13.94
N ASP A 138 17.39 -6.83 -15.12
CA ASP A 138 16.70 -7.55 -16.20
C ASP A 138 16.18 -8.93 -15.76
N LYS A 139 16.99 -9.68 -15.00
CA LYS A 139 16.59 -10.98 -14.44
C LYS A 139 15.52 -10.83 -13.37
N VAL A 140 15.64 -9.84 -12.48
CA VAL A 140 14.65 -9.60 -11.43
C VAL A 140 13.30 -9.25 -12.04
N VAL A 141 13.25 -8.43 -13.09
CA VAL A 141 11.99 -8.10 -13.79
C VAL A 141 11.36 -9.35 -14.42
N LYS A 142 12.16 -10.20 -15.07
CA LYS A 142 11.69 -11.49 -15.60
C LYS A 142 11.21 -12.45 -14.49
N ALA A 143 11.86 -12.42 -13.33
CA ALA A 143 11.48 -13.24 -12.18
C ALA A 143 10.16 -12.74 -11.54
N LYS A 144 10.01 -11.43 -11.33
CA LYS A 144 8.77 -10.82 -10.83
C LYS A 144 7.58 -11.05 -11.78
N ARG A 145 7.78 -10.97 -13.10
CA ARG A 145 6.74 -11.34 -14.11
C ARG A 145 6.29 -12.80 -14.02
N ALA A 146 7.18 -13.68 -13.59
CA ALA A 146 6.93 -15.10 -13.43
C ALA A 146 6.55 -15.46 -11.96
N GLU A 147 6.33 -14.46 -11.10
CA GLU A 147 6.00 -14.61 -9.68
C GLU A 147 7.00 -15.46 -8.89
N ARG A 148 8.26 -15.55 -9.36
CA ARG A 148 9.35 -16.29 -8.71
C ARG A 148 9.99 -15.43 -7.59
N ARG A 149 9.26 -15.25 -6.48
CA ARG A 149 9.65 -14.34 -5.38
C ARG A 149 11.00 -14.68 -4.74
N ASP A 150 11.32 -15.97 -4.56
CA ASP A 150 12.61 -16.39 -3.98
C ASP A 150 13.80 -16.04 -4.89
N GLU A 151 13.61 -16.14 -6.21
CA GLU A 151 14.65 -15.77 -7.20
C GLU A 151 14.88 -14.27 -7.23
N VAL A 152 13.81 -13.47 -7.12
CA VAL A 152 13.86 -12.01 -6.99
C VAL A 152 14.73 -11.63 -5.78
N TYR A 153 14.45 -12.23 -4.62
CA TYR A 153 15.24 -12.02 -3.42
C TYR A 153 16.71 -12.41 -3.60
N ALA A 154 17.00 -13.60 -4.13
CA ALA A 154 18.37 -14.08 -4.31
C ALA A 154 19.19 -13.17 -5.24
N LEU A 155 18.58 -12.72 -6.34
CA LEU A 155 19.21 -11.80 -7.29
C LEU A 155 19.52 -10.45 -6.62
N LEU A 156 18.55 -9.85 -5.91
CA LEU A 156 18.71 -8.55 -5.25
C LEU A 156 19.70 -8.61 -4.09
N LEU A 157 19.70 -9.69 -3.31
CA LEU A 157 20.69 -9.92 -2.25
C LEU A 157 22.10 -10.03 -2.84
N SER A 158 22.26 -10.69 -3.98
CA SER A 158 23.57 -10.81 -4.63
C SER A 158 24.09 -9.45 -5.11
N LEU A 159 23.22 -8.61 -5.68
CA LEU A 159 23.58 -7.27 -6.12
C LEU A 159 23.91 -6.35 -4.94
N TRP A 160 23.10 -6.37 -3.90
CA TRP A 160 23.35 -5.60 -2.69
C TRP A 160 24.69 -5.96 -2.02
N LYS A 161 25.05 -7.25 -1.97
CA LYS A 161 26.35 -7.69 -1.45
C LYS A 161 27.52 -7.24 -2.31
N ALA A 162 27.35 -7.21 -3.63
CA ALA A 162 28.38 -6.74 -4.56
C ALA A 162 28.53 -5.21 -4.55
N GLU A 163 27.42 -4.49 -4.35
CA GLU A 163 27.35 -3.04 -4.37
C GLU A 163 26.53 -2.50 -3.17
N PRO A 164 27.10 -2.50 -1.95
CA PRO A 164 26.38 -2.11 -0.73
C PRO A 164 26.01 -0.62 -0.64
N ASP A 165 26.35 0.20 -1.63
CA ASP A 165 25.96 1.61 -1.72
C ASP A 165 24.84 1.83 -2.76
N ASN A 166 24.34 0.76 -3.38
CA ASN A 166 23.28 0.82 -4.37
C ASN A 166 21.91 0.94 -3.67
N ILE A 167 21.46 2.17 -3.45
CA ILE A 167 20.18 2.51 -2.81
C ILE A 167 19.01 1.78 -3.49
N GLN A 168 19.01 1.70 -4.83
CA GLN A 168 17.93 1.03 -5.56
C GLN A 168 17.89 -0.48 -5.27
N ALA A 169 19.06 -1.15 -5.21
CA ALA A 169 19.13 -2.56 -4.85
C ALA A 169 18.70 -2.79 -3.40
N ALA A 170 19.06 -1.89 -2.48
CA ALA A 170 18.63 -1.91 -1.09
C ALA A 170 17.11 -1.81 -0.94
N ASP A 171 16.48 -0.84 -1.60
CA ASP A 171 15.02 -0.66 -1.58
C ASP A 171 14.27 -1.87 -2.14
N GLU A 172 14.72 -2.36 -3.30
CA GLU A 172 14.09 -3.51 -3.96
C GLU A 172 14.27 -4.79 -3.14
N LEU A 173 15.41 -4.96 -2.44
CA LEU A 173 15.63 -6.08 -1.53
C LEU A 173 14.67 -6.01 -0.32
N GLY A 174 14.50 -4.82 0.27
CA GLY A 174 13.55 -4.61 1.36
C GLY A 174 12.10 -4.91 0.93
N LEU A 175 11.72 -4.49 -0.28
CA LEU A 175 10.42 -4.84 -0.86
C LEU A 175 10.30 -6.36 -1.11
N ALA A 176 11.33 -7.02 -1.63
CA ALA A 176 11.30 -8.47 -1.86
C ALA A 176 11.11 -9.26 -0.57
N LEU A 177 11.72 -8.83 0.53
CA LEU A 177 11.51 -9.42 1.86
C LEU A 177 10.06 -9.23 2.35
N CYS A 178 9.49 -8.04 2.14
CA CYS A 178 8.07 -7.78 2.43
C CYS A 178 7.14 -8.68 1.59
N ASP A 179 7.43 -8.86 0.30
CA ASP A 179 6.64 -9.70 -0.60
C ASP A 179 6.73 -11.21 -0.28
N LEU A 180 7.79 -11.62 0.42
CA LEU A 180 7.97 -12.98 0.95
C LEU A 180 7.36 -13.16 2.36
N ASP A 181 6.67 -12.14 2.89
CA ASP A 181 6.17 -12.10 4.27
C ASP A 181 7.27 -12.28 5.34
N GLN A 182 8.54 -12.03 4.99
CA GLN A 182 9.68 -12.07 5.91
C GLN A 182 9.84 -10.71 6.62
N TRP A 183 8.82 -10.35 7.41
CA TRP A 183 8.70 -9.01 8.01
C TRP A 183 9.84 -8.66 8.97
N ASP A 184 10.37 -9.63 9.71
CA ASP A 184 11.48 -9.42 10.64
C ASP A 184 12.80 -9.16 9.90
N ASP A 185 13.09 -9.93 8.85
CA ASP A 185 14.27 -9.72 8.01
C ASP A 185 14.16 -8.39 7.25
N ALA A 186 12.96 -8.05 6.77
CA ALA A 186 12.68 -6.77 6.13
C ALA A 186 12.93 -5.60 7.08
N GLU A 187 12.45 -5.67 8.33
CA GLU A 187 12.69 -4.65 9.35
C GLU A 187 14.18 -4.45 9.60
N LEU A 188 14.93 -5.53 9.82
CA LEU A 188 16.37 -5.45 10.08
C LEU A 188 17.12 -4.80 8.93
N HIS A 189 16.86 -5.25 7.70
CA HIS A 189 17.47 -4.68 6.49
C HIS A 189 17.11 -3.20 6.34
N LEU A 190 15.83 -2.84 6.43
CA LEU A 190 15.37 -1.47 6.20
C LEU A 190 15.82 -0.48 7.29
N ILE A 191 16.01 -0.92 8.54
CA ILE A 191 16.62 -0.09 9.59
C ILE A 191 18.06 0.29 9.20
N GLU A 192 18.85 -0.64 8.68
CA GLU A 192 20.21 -0.35 8.21
C GLU A 192 20.19 0.63 7.03
N ILE A 193 19.25 0.47 6.10
CA ILE A 193 19.10 1.36 4.94
C ILE A 193 18.69 2.76 5.37
N VAL A 194 17.71 2.92 6.27
CA VAL A 194 17.27 4.23 6.76
C VAL A 194 18.38 4.92 7.55
N ALA A 195 19.20 4.18 8.31
CA ALA A 195 20.35 4.74 9.00
C ALA A 195 21.45 5.22 8.03
N LYS A 196 21.70 4.47 6.96
CA LYS A 196 22.72 4.79 5.95
C LYS A 196 22.28 5.90 4.99
N PHE A 197 21.01 5.91 4.62
CA PHE A 197 20.39 6.84 3.67
C PHE A 197 19.21 7.57 4.33
N PRO A 198 19.48 8.56 5.21
CA PRO A 198 18.45 9.19 6.02
C PRO A 198 17.42 9.99 5.22
N PHE A 199 17.64 10.26 3.94
CA PHE A 199 16.68 10.93 3.05
C PHE A 199 15.93 9.97 2.12
N ASP A 200 16.16 8.66 2.24
CA ASP A 200 15.42 7.68 1.47
C ASP A 200 13.96 7.62 1.96
N THR A 201 13.04 8.11 1.13
CA THR A 201 11.61 8.12 1.45
C THR A 201 10.97 6.75 1.29
N ARG A 202 11.52 5.92 0.40
CA ARG A 202 10.97 4.62 0.08
C ARG A 202 11.34 3.59 1.14
N ALA A 203 12.59 3.56 1.58
CA ALA A 203 13.02 2.72 2.69
C ALA A 203 12.20 2.99 3.96
N LYS A 204 11.93 4.27 4.27
CA LYS A 204 11.06 4.66 5.41
C LYS A 204 9.62 4.17 5.24
N HIS A 205 9.04 4.32 4.05
CA HIS A 205 7.69 3.85 3.77
C HIS A 205 7.59 2.32 3.87
N LEU A 206 8.56 1.57 3.32
CA LEU A 206 8.62 0.12 3.44
C LEU A 206 8.79 -0.32 4.91
N LEU A 207 9.65 0.38 5.67
CA LEU A 207 9.85 0.10 7.09
C LEU A 207 8.58 0.34 7.89
N ALA A 208 7.83 1.40 7.57
CA ALA A 208 6.52 1.62 8.17
C ALA A 208 5.54 0.48 7.86
N ARG A 209 5.54 -0.06 6.62
CA ARG A 209 4.71 -1.22 6.27
C ARG A 209 5.09 -2.47 7.09
N CYS A 210 6.37 -2.68 7.40
CA CYS A 210 6.79 -3.73 8.35
C CYS A 210 6.15 -3.50 9.73
N PHE A 211 6.19 -2.27 10.25
CA PHE A 211 5.57 -1.94 11.54
C PHE A 211 4.04 -2.07 11.53
N MET A 212 3.37 -1.66 10.45
CA MET A 212 1.93 -1.89 10.27
C MET A 212 1.58 -3.38 10.37
N LYS A 213 2.39 -4.25 9.73
CA LYS A 213 2.18 -5.70 9.78
C LYS A 213 2.39 -6.29 11.17
N LYS A 214 3.31 -5.72 11.94
CA LYS A 214 3.58 -6.07 13.33
C LYS A 214 2.65 -5.35 14.31
N THR A 215 1.63 -4.63 13.81
CA THR A 215 0.67 -3.84 14.59
C THR A 215 1.30 -2.76 15.48
N ASP A 216 2.53 -2.36 15.17
CA ASP A 216 3.25 -1.29 15.84
C ASP A 216 2.93 0.04 15.14
N PHE A 217 1.72 0.53 15.37
CA PHE A 217 1.19 1.69 14.68
C PHE A 217 1.94 2.98 15.02
N GLU A 218 2.51 3.09 16.22
CA GLU A 218 3.30 4.24 16.64
C GLU A 218 4.58 4.39 15.79
N ARG A 219 5.36 3.31 15.65
CA ARG A 219 6.55 3.34 14.78
C ARG A 219 6.17 3.45 13.31
N ALA A 220 5.09 2.82 12.87
CA ALA A 220 4.60 2.96 11.51
C ALA A 220 4.27 4.43 11.17
N ARG A 221 3.52 5.12 12.04
CA ARG A 221 3.18 6.53 11.90
C ARG A 221 4.42 7.40 11.81
N TYR A 222 5.37 7.21 12.73
CA TYR A 222 6.63 7.96 12.75
C TYR A 222 7.36 7.90 11.41
N TYR A 223 7.57 6.70 10.84
CA TYR A 223 8.29 6.58 9.57
C TYR A 223 7.49 7.07 8.36
N LEU A 224 6.16 6.94 8.36
CA LEU A 224 5.30 7.52 7.32
C LEU A 224 5.34 9.05 7.35
N GLU A 225 5.25 9.67 8.53
CA GLU A 225 5.37 11.12 8.69
C GLU A 225 6.73 11.63 8.23
N GLN A 226 7.82 10.96 8.60
CA GLN A 226 9.17 11.30 8.13
C GLN A 226 9.31 11.19 6.60
N ALA A 227 8.71 10.16 6.00
CA ALA A 227 8.71 10.03 4.54
C ALA A 227 7.83 11.10 3.86
N SER A 228 6.68 11.45 4.45
CA SER A 228 5.79 12.49 3.97
C SER A 228 6.38 13.90 4.09
N LEU A 229 7.22 14.17 5.11
CA LEU A 229 7.96 15.44 5.21
C LEU A 229 8.91 15.67 4.02
N LEU A 230 9.44 14.59 3.45
CA LEU A 230 10.40 14.63 2.33
C LEU A 230 9.70 14.57 0.97
N SER A 231 8.59 13.83 0.87
CA SER A 231 7.77 13.72 -0.33
C SER A 231 6.28 13.72 0.08
N PRO A 232 5.66 14.91 0.22
CA PRO A 232 4.32 15.04 0.78
C PRO A 232 3.20 14.60 -0.17
N PHE A 233 3.47 14.50 -1.47
CA PHE A 233 2.45 14.25 -2.50
C PHE A 233 2.48 12.82 -3.04
N ASN A 234 2.52 11.83 -2.14
CA ASN A 234 2.38 10.41 -2.48
C ASN A 234 1.05 9.85 -1.94
N ALA A 235 0.13 9.52 -2.85
CA ALA A 235 -1.20 9.02 -2.49
C ALA A 235 -1.19 7.65 -1.78
N GLU A 236 -0.27 6.74 -2.16
CA GLU A 236 -0.11 5.43 -1.50
C GLU A 236 0.39 5.60 -0.07
N ARG A 237 1.37 6.48 0.15
CA ARG A 237 1.88 6.80 1.49
C ARG A 237 0.83 7.48 2.36
N LEU A 238 0.07 8.43 1.81
CA LEU A 238 -1.05 9.05 2.51
C LEU A 238 -2.14 8.02 2.84
N CYS A 239 -2.39 7.06 1.96
CA CYS A 239 -3.32 5.97 2.24
C CYS A 239 -2.83 5.09 3.39
N ASP A 240 -1.55 4.73 3.43
CA ASP A 240 -0.97 3.95 4.53
C ASP A 240 -0.96 4.75 5.84
N LEU A 241 -0.68 6.05 5.80
CA LEU A 241 -0.77 6.94 6.98
C LEU A 241 -2.21 7.06 7.48
N GLY A 242 -3.17 7.22 6.57
CA GLY A 242 -4.60 7.19 6.91
C GLY A 242 -5.01 5.87 7.54
N GLN A 243 -4.48 4.75 7.05
CA GLN A 243 -4.74 3.43 7.62
C GLN A 243 -4.16 3.31 9.03
N VAL A 244 -2.93 3.76 9.27
CA VAL A 244 -2.32 3.79 10.60
C VAL A 244 -3.13 4.64 11.57
N LEU A 245 -3.54 5.86 11.16
CA LEU A 245 -4.37 6.74 11.98
C LEU A 245 -5.74 6.11 12.28
N LEU A 246 -6.33 5.40 11.31
CA LEU A 246 -7.57 4.66 11.50
C LEU A 246 -7.40 3.53 12.51
N ASP A 247 -6.33 2.74 12.42
CA ASP A 247 -6.03 1.64 13.35
C ASP A 247 -5.72 2.15 14.78
N GLU A 248 -5.14 3.36 14.90
CA GLU A 248 -4.99 4.07 16.18
C GLU A 248 -6.28 4.76 16.66
N TYR A 249 -7.38 4.65 15.89
CA TYR A 249 -8.67 5.26 16.17
C TYR A 249 -8.68 6.81 16.15
N HIS A 250 -7.69 7.44 15.50
CA HIS A 250 -7.65 8.88 15.18
C HIS A 250 -8.52 9.20 13.96
N LEU A 251 -9.83 8.95 14.08
CA LEU A 251 -10.77 8.87 12.94
C LEU A 251 -10.86 10.16 12.09
N ALA A 252 -10.86 11.33 12.73
CA ALA A 252 -10.98 12.61 12.03
C ALA A 252 -9.72 12.94 11.21
N GLU A 253 -8.55 12.65 11.76
CA GLU A 253 -7.26 12.81 11.09
C GLU A 253 -7.14 11.80 9.94
N ALA A 254 -7.46 10.52 10.20
CA ALA A 254 -7.50 9.48 9.16
C ALA A 254 -8.40 9.88 7.98
N LEU A 255 -9.60 10.39 8.26
CA LEU A 255 -10.53 10.88 7.24
C LEU A 255 -9.95 12.04 6.42
N GLY A 256 -9.25 12.98 7.07
CA GLY A 256 -8.50 14.05 6.41
C GLY A 256 -7.43 13.50 5.48
N THR A 257 -6.59 12.59 5.97
CA THR A 257 -5.49 11.99 5.22
C THR A 257 -5.99 11.18 4.02
N PHE A 258 -7.08 10.41 4.17
CA PHE A 258 -7.69 9.71 3.03
C PHE A 258 -8.28 10.67 1.98
N ARG A 259 -8.83 11.82 2.40
CA ARG A 259 -9.29 12.86 1.46
C ARG A 259 -8.13 13.47 0.70
N GLU A 260 -6.99 13.69 1.34
CA GLU A 260 -5.77 14.16 0.67
C GLU A 260 -5.25 13.12 -0.34
N ALA A 261 -5.20 11.84 0.04
CA ALA A 261 -4.85 10.75 -0.88
C ALA A 261 -5.76 10.72 -2.12
N LEU A 262 -7.08 10.89 -1.93
CA LEU A 262 -8.06 10.92 -3.02
C LEU A 262 -8.03 12.22 -3.84
N ALA A 263 -7.53 13.32 -3.28
CA ALA A 263 -7.31 14.54 -4.04
C ALA A 263 -6.16 14.38 -5.04
N LEU A 264 -5.13 13.61 -4.67
CA LEU A 264 -4.02 13.23 -5.56
C LEU A 264 -4.47 12.14 -6.55
N GLU A 265 -5.15 11.11 -6.05
CA GLU A 265 -5.59 9.96 -6.84
C GLU A 265 -7.05 9.60 -6.55
N PRO A 266 -8.00 10.18 -7.31
CA PRO A 266 -9.43 9.97 -7.10
C PRO A 266 -9.89 8.53 -7.22
N ASP A 267 -9.11 7.69 -7.91
CA ASP A 267 -9.42 6.28 -8.16
C ASP A 267 -8.68 5.31 -7.23
N LEU A 268 -7.95 5.82 -6.23
CA LEU A 268 -7.25 4.98 -5.26
C LEU A 268 -8.24 4.24 -4.36
N GLN A 269 -8.51 2.98 -4.73
CA GLN A 269 -9.53 2.16 -4.08
C GLN A 269 -9.29 1.96 -2.58
N ALA A 270 -8.03 1.76 -2.18
CA ALA A 270 -7.68 1.63 -0.76
C ALA A 270 -8.07 2.87 0.05
N ALA A 271 -7.87 4.07 -0.49
CA ALA A 271 -8.26 5.32 0.17
C ALA A 271 -9.78 5.53 0.19
N LYS A 272 -10.51 5.08 -0.84
CA LYS A 272 -11.99 5.08 -0.83
C LYS A 272 -12.53 4.18 0.29
N VAL A 273 -11.97 2.99 0.44
CA VAL A 273 -12.35 2.03 1.50
C VAL A 273 -12.04 2.62 2.88
N GLY A 274 -10.80 3.09 3.11
CA GLY A 274 -10.40 3.67 4.39
C GLY A 274 -11.22 4.90 4.78
N LYS A 275 -11.49 5.79 3.82
CA LYS A 275 -12.41 6.92 4.00
C LYS A 275 -13.80 6.45 4.45
N THR A 276 -14.37 5.45 3.77
CA THR A 276 -15.70 4.93 4.08
C THR A 276 -15.73 4.28 5.47
N GLN A 277 -14.66 3.58 5.86
CA GLN A 277 -14.52 3.04 7.22
C GLN A 277 -14.49 4.15 8.28
N CYS A 278 -13.78 5.25 8.03
CA CYS A 278 -13.78 6.42 8.92
C CYS A 278 -15.18 7.03 9.04
N GLU A 279 -15.89 7.21 7.92
CA GLU A 279 -17.26 7.77 7.91
C GLU A 279 -18.25 6.88 8.68
N LEU A 280 -18.14 5.55 8.56
CA LEU A 280 -18.92 4.60 9.36
C LEU A 280 -18.64 4.74 10.87
N LEU A 281 -17.37 4.86 11.25
CA LEU A 281 -16.94 4.96 12.65
C LEU A 281 -17.23 6.33 13.27
N LEU A 282 -17.25 7.39 12.48
CA LEU A 282 -17.68 8.73 12.92
C LEU A 282 -19.20 8.85 13.01
N GLY A 283 -19.96 7.86 12.54
CA GLY A 283 -21.42 7.92 12.49
C GLY A 283 -21.95 8.82 11.37
N GLU A 284 -21.12 9.17 10.38
CA GLU A 284 -21.48 9.93 9.18
C GLU A 284 -22.22 9.03 8.17
N ALA A 285 -23.33 8.43 8.63
CA ALA A 285 -24.04 7.38 7.92
C ALA A 285 -24.49 7.79 6.51
N ASN A 286 -24.79 9.07 6.27
CA ASN A 286 -25.25 9.53 4.95
C ASN A 286 -24.15 9.48 3.88
N GLU A 287 -22.90 9.82 4.20
CA GLU A 287 -21.79 9.77 3.24
C GLU A 287 -21.31 8.34 3.04
N ALA A 288 -21.17 7.58 4.14
CA ALA A 288 -20.85 6.16 4.07
C ALA A 288 -21.88 5.39 3.20
N LEU A 289 -23.19 5.66 3.38
CA LEU A 289 -24.24 5.02 2.58
C LEU A 289 -24.19 5.40 1.10
N LYS A 290 -23.73 6.61 0.73
CA LYS A 290 -23.55 6.97 -0.69
C LYS A 290 -22.46 6.13 -1.33
N MET A 291 -21.32 5.99 -0.66
CA MET A 291 -20.19 5.17 -1.13
C MET A 291 -20.57 3.70 -1.20
N ILE A 292 -21.19 3.18 -0.14
CA ILE A 292 -21.69 1.81 -0.05
C ILE A 292 -22.70 1.49 -1.18
N ARG A 293 -23.59 2.41 -1.56
CA ARG A 293 -24.53 2.21 -2.67
C ARG A 293 -23.86 2.16 -4.05
N GLN A 294 -22.64 2.68 -4.18
CA GLN A 294 -21.86 2.58 -5.41
C GLN A 294 -21.09 1.25 -5.50
N MET A 295 -20.90 0.54 -4.37
CA MET A 295 -20.28 -0.78 -4.35
C MET A 295 -21.24 -1.79 -4.98
N GLN A 296 -20.84 -2.36 -6.12
CA GLN A 296 -21.61 -3.41 -6.80
C GLN A 296 -21.22 -4.81 -6.33
N ASP A 297 -20.03 -4.96 -5.75
CA ASP A 297 -19.52 -6.22 -5.24
C ASP A 297 -19.88 -6.40 -3.75
N PRO A 298 -20.71 -7.40 -3.40
CA PRO A 298 -21.03 -7.75 -2.01
C PRO A 298 -19.79 -8.04 -1.16
N PHE A 299 -18.69 -8.50 -1.78
CA PHE A 299 -17.44 -8.75 -1.10
C PHE A 299 -16.77 -7.44 -0.64
N GLU A 300 -16.70 -6.43 -1.52
CA GLU A 300 -16.19 -5.10 -1.18
C GLU A 300 -17.00 -4.47 -0.05
N PHE A 301 -18.33 -4.55 -0.16
CA PHE A 301 -19.27 -4.14 0.89
C PHE A 301 -18.94 -4.79 2.23
N ALA A 302 -18.83 -6.12 2.27
CA ALA A 302 -18.56 -6.88 3.50
C ALA A 302 -17.19 -6.51 4.10
N SER A 303 -16.18 -6.31 3.25
CA SER A 303 -14.82 -5.93 3.65
C SER A 303 -14.77 -4.57 4.36
N VAL A 304 -15.53 -3.58 3.88
CA VAL A 304 -15.59 -2.24 4.48
C VAL A 304 -16.16 -2.29 5.90
N PHE A 305 -17.32 -2.92 6.08
CA PHE A 305 -17.93 -3.08 7.41
C PHE A 305 -17.06 -3.91 8.34
N ASN A 306 -16.47 -4.98 7.84
CA ASN A 306 -15.61 -5.85 8.63
C ASN A 306 -14.38 -5.10 9.15
N GLY A 307 -13.69 -4.36 8.27
CA GLY A 307 -12.52 -3.57 8.68
C GLY A 307 -12.88 -2.49 9.71
N ALA A 308 -13.96 -1.74 9.50
CA ALA A 308 -14.43 -0.75 10.47
C ALA A 308 -14.79 -1.39 11.82
N ALA A 309 -15.49 -2.53 11.80
CA ALA A 309 -15.87 -3.25 13.02
C ALA A 309 -14.65 -3.78 13.79
N ILE A 310 -13.65 -4.33 13.09
CA ILE A 310 -12.38 -4.80 13.70
C ILE A 310 -11.67 -3.63 14.39
N VAL A 311 -11.53 -2.49 13.70
CA VAL A 311 -10.89 -1.29 14.25
C VAL A 311 -11.60 -0.84 15.52
N ALA A 312 -12.94 -0.73 15.50
CA ALA A 312 -13.72 -0.37 16.69
C ALA A 312 -13.55 -1.35 17.84
N VAL A 313 -13.58 -2.66 17.57
CA VAL A 313 -13.39 -3.71 18.58
C VAL A 313 -12.01 -3.63 19.21
N ARG A 314 -10.95 -3.45 18.40
CA ARG A 314 -9.56 -3.34 18.89
C ARG A 314 -9.36 -2.10 19.77
N ALA A 315 -10.00 -1.00 19.40
CA ALA A 315 -9.99 0.23 20.18
C ALA A 315 -10.94 0.19 21.42
N GLY A 316 -11.63 -0.92 21.68
CA GLY A 316 -12.51 -1.10 22.84
C GLY A 316 -13.93 -0.55 22.67
N TYR A 317 -14.27 0.00 21.50
CA TYR A 317 -15.61 0.48 21.14
C TYR A 317 -16.51 -0.68 20.71
N PHE A 318 -16.63 -1.70 21.57
CA PHE A 318 -17.28 -2.97 21.25
C PHE A 318 -18.72 -2.81 20.75
N SER A 319 -19.53 -1.97 21.40
CA SER A 319 -20.93 -1.78 20.98
C SER A 319 -21.05 -1.24 19.56
N GLN A 320 -20.15 -0.33 19.15
CA GLN A 320 -20.13 0.22 17.80
C GLN A 320 -19.67 -0.86 16.81
N GLY A 321 -18.58 -1.58 17.12
CA GLY A 321 -18.08 -2.65 16.26
C GLY A 321 -19.10 -3.77 16.03
N ILE A 322 -19.80 -4.21 17.08
CA ILE A 322 -20.88 -5.20 16.94
C ILE A 322 -22.06 -4.64 16.13
N GLY A 323 -22.42 -3.36 16.32
CA GLY A 323 -23.45 -2.70 15.51
C GLY A 323 -23.11 -2.65 14.01
N LEU A 324 -21.83 -2.47 13.67
CA LEU A 324 -21.35 -2.53 12.28
C LEU A 324 -21.47 -3.94 11.69
N TYR A 325 -21.10 -4.98 12.43
CA TYR A 325 -21.32 -6.36 11.99
C TYR A 325 -22.80 -6.67 11.77
N GLN A 326 -23.67 -6.28 12.71
CA GLN A 326 -25.11 -6.48 12.58
C GLN A 326 -25.68 -5.76 11.35
N THR A 327 -25.25 -4.52 11.12
CA THR A 327 -25.63 -3.76 9.93
C THR A 327 -25.23 -4.51 8.66
N ALA A 328 -23.99 -4.99 8.57
CA ALA A 328 -23.50 -5.75 7.43
C ALA A 328 -24.34 -7.02 7.16
N THR A 329 -24.69 -7.78 8.20
CA THR A 329 -25.50 -9.00 8.02
C THR A 329 -26.89 -8.73 7.43
N GLY A 330 -27.47 -7.55 7.67
CA GLY A 330 -28.76 -7.16 7.08
C GLY A 330 -28.73 -6.97 5.56
N TYR A 331 -27.56 -6.66 5.00
CA TYR A 331 -27.36 -6.49 3.55
C TYR A 331 -26.84 -7.76 2.86
N LEU A 332 -26.33 -8.73 3.63
CA LEU A 332 -25.73 -9.95 3.09
C LEU A 332 -26.69 -11.14 3.04
N LEU A 333 -28.00 -10.92 3.13
CA LEU A 333 -29.04 -11.96 3.18
C LEU A 333 -28.96 -12.98 2.04
N GLU A 334 -28.54 -12.54 0.85
CA GLU A 334 -28.39 -13.38 -0.34
C GLU A 334 -26.98 -13.98 -0.49
N TYR A 335 -26.07 -13.74 0.46
CA TYR A 335 -24.66 -14.15 0.41
C TYR A 335 -24.22 -14.92 1.67
N PRO A 336 -24.70 -16.18 1.87
CA PRO A 336 -24.45 -16.94 3.10
C PRO A 336 -22.97 -17.11 3.46
N SER A 337 -22.09 -17.34 2.47
CA SER A 337 -20.65 -17.48 2.72
C SER A 337 -19.99 -16.19 3.22
N LEU A 338 -20.39 -15.03 2.69
CA LEU A 338 -19.88 -13.74 3.19
C LEU A 338 -20.47 -13.44 4.58
N MET A 339 -21.75 -13.72 4.76
CA MET A 339 -22.42 -13.58 6.05
C MET A 339 -21.78 -14.48 7.12
N SER A 340 -21.39 -15.71 6.78
CA SER A 340 -20.66 -16.62 7.67
C SER A 340 -19.37 -15.99 8.20
N ARG A 341 -18.56 -15.38 7.32
CA ARG A 341 -17.32 -14.67 7.71
C ARG A 341 -17.60 -13.48 8.63
N VAL A 342 -18.65 -12.70 8.34
CA VAL A 342 -19.08 -11.58 9.20
C VAL A 342 -19.49 -12.08 10.59
N PHE A 343 -20.28 -13.16 10.68
CA PHE A 343 -20.66 -13.76 11.97
C PHE A 343 -19.47 -14.33 12.73
N PHE A 344 -18.51 -14.95 12.03
CA PHE A 344 -17.27 -15.42 12.64
C PHE A 344 -16.52 -14.28 13.32
N ASN A 345 -16.26 -13.18 12.60
CA ASN A 345 -15.57 -12.02 13.17
C ASN A 345 -16.40 -11.31 14.25
N MET A 346 -17.73 -11.26 14.12
CA MET A 346 -18.62 -10.79 15.19
C MET A 346 -18.49 -11.63 16.46
N GLY A 347 -18.33 -12.95 16.34
CA GLY A 347 -18.07 -13.85 17.46
C GLY A 347 -16.76 -13.52 18.17
N ILE A 348 -15.70 -13.19 17.42
CA ILE A 348 -14.42 -12.73 17.99
C ILE A 348 -14.61 -11.42 18.75
N GLY A 349 -15.30 -10.44 18.16
CA GLY A 349 -15.58 -9.17 18.82
C GLY A 349 -16.41 -9.32 20.10
N LEU A 350 -17.43 -10.19 20.09
CA LEU A 350 -18.25 -10.49 21.25
C LEU A 350 -17.46 -11.21 22.34
N TRP A 351 -16.52 -12.08 21.95
CA TRP A 351 -15.61 -12.71 22.89
C TRP A 351 -14.68 -11.69 23.55
N LYS A 352 -14.03 -10.82 22.78
CA LYS A 352 -13.19 -9.72 23.29
C LYS A 352 -13.97 -8.76 24.21
N TRP A 353 -15.26 -8.59 23.95
CA TRP A 353 -16.17 -7.82 24.83
C TRP A 353 -16.59 -8.57 26.12
N GLY A 354 -16.18 -9.82 26.31
CA GLY A 354 -16.58 -10.66 27.45
C GLY A 354 -18.02 -11.21 27.34
N LYS A 355 -18.66 -11.11 26.18
CA LYS A 355 -20.02 -11.63 25.91
C LYS A 355 -19.98 -13.04 25.36
N GLY A 356 -19.36 -13.96 26.09
CA GLY A 356 -19.04 -15.30 25.59
C GLY A 356 -20.25 -16.10 25.08
N SER A 357 -21.42 -16.04 25.74
CA SER A 357 -22.61 -16.77 25.25
C SER A 357 -23.09 -16.24 23.89
N LEU A 358 -22.99 -14.94 23.66
CA LEU A 358 -23.29 -14.34 22.34
C LEU A 358 -22.20 -14.68 21.32
N ALA A 359 -20.93 -14.76 21.74
CA ALA A 359 -19.84 -15.19 20.88
C ALA A 359 -20.05 -16.62 20.35
N VAL A 360 -20.43 -17.56 21.22
CA VAL A 360 -20.78 -18.93 20.82
C VAL A 360 -21.93 -18.93 19.80
N ALA A 361 -23.00 -18.21 20.08
CA ALA A 361 -24.14 -18.12 19.16
C ALA A 361 -23.75 -17.54 17.78
N ALA A 362 -22.86 -16.55 17.75
CA ALA A 362 -22.34 -15.99 16.50
C ALA A 362 -21.49 -17.02 15.73
N PHE A 363 -20.61 -17.77 16.42
CA PHE A 363 -19.84 -18.84 15.77
C PHE A 363 -20.72 -19.99 15.26
N GLU A 364 -21.72 -20.41 16.03
CA GLU A 364 -22.70 -21.42 15.60
C GLU A 364 -23.46 -20.95 14.36
N LYS A 365 -23.86 -19.67 14.32
CA LYS A 365 -24.50 -19.10 13.14
C LYS A 365 -23.58 -19.06 11.92
N ALA A 366 -22.30 -18.77 12.11
CA ALA A 366 -21.32 -18.84 11.03
C ALA A 366 -21.20 -20.26 10.45
N VAL A 367 -21.22 -21.31 11.30
CA VAL A 367 -21.20 -22.72 10.88
C VAL A 367 -22.51 -23.12 10.20
N GLU A 368 -23.65 -22.62 10.66
CA GLU A 368 -24.96 -22.87 10.02
C GLU A 368 -24.99 -22.32 8.58
N LEU A 369 -24.44 -21.12 8.37
CA LEU A 369 -24.38 -20.46 7.07
C LEU A 369 -23.34 -21.08 6.13
N ASP A 370 -22.23 -21.58 6.68
CA ASP A 370 -21.19 -22.28 5.94
C ASP A 370 -20.57 -23.38 6.81
N GLY A 371 -21.00 -24.62 6.57
CA GLY A 371 -20.52 -25.80 7.30
C GLY A 371 -19.04 -26.10 7.08
N SER A 372 -18.37 -25.45 6.11
CA SER A 372 -16.94 -25.59 5.86
C SER A 372 -16.07 -24.64 6.72
N ASN A 373 -16.70 -23.71 7.46
CA ASN A 373 -15.99 -22.77 8.34
C ASN A 373 -15.43 -23.48 9.59
N ALA A 374 -14.29 -24.15 9.40
CA ALA A 374 -13.63 -24.95 10.43
C ALA A 374 -13.18 -24.09 11.63
N LYS A 375 -12.78 -22.83 11.40
CA LYS A 375 -12.38 -21.91 12.49
C LYS A 375 -13.57 -21.54 13.37
N ALA A 376 -14.72 -21.21 12.77
CA ALA A 376 -15.94 -20.94 13.53
C ALA A 376 -16.37 -22.14 14.36
N LYS A 377 -16.36 -23.34 13.77
CA LYS A 377 -16.69 -24.59 14.48
C LYS A 377 -15.74 -24.84 15.65
N HIS A 378 -14.43 -24.74 15.41
CA HIS A 378 -13.42 -24.91 16.44
C HIS A 378 -13.63 -23.93 17.62
N ASN A 379 -13.88 -22.65 17.33
CA ASN A 379 -14.12 -21.63 18.35
C ASN A 379 -15.44 -21.85 19.11
N ALA A 380 -16.52 -22.26 18.43
CA ALA A 380 -17.79 -22.59 19.07
C ALA A 380 -17.63 -23.76 20.06
N ASP A 381 -17.00 -24.85 19.63
CA ASP A 381 -16.78 -26.06 20.44
C ASP A 381 -15.92 -25.74 21.67
N ARG A 382 -14.81 -25.04 21.48
CA ARG A 382 -13.85 -24.68 22.54
C ARG A 382 -14.48 -23.78 23.60
N LEU A 383 -15.22 -22.75 23.18
CA LEU A 383 -15.90 -21.83 24.10
C LEU A 383 -17.04 -22.52 24.85
N SER A 384 -17.83 -23.35 24.17
CA SER A 384 -18.92 -24.11 24.78
C SER A 384 -18.41 -25.08 25.86
N LEU A 385 -17.30 -25.77 25.60
CA LEU A 385 -16.64 -26.64 26.58
C LEU A 385 -16.14 -25.87 27.80
N SER A 386 -15.49 -24.72 27.57
CA SER A 386 -15.01 -23.83 28.65
C SER A 386 -16.16 -23.38 29.56
N MET A 387 -17.30 -22.98 28.98
CA MET A 387 -18.48 -22.57 29.74
C MET A 387 -19.12 -23.71 30.52
N LYS A 388 -19.22 -24.91 29.93
CA LYS A 388 -19.74 -26.09 30.63
C LYS A 388 -18.90 -26.44 31.85
N LYS A 389 -17.56 -26.43 31.73
CA LYS A 389 -16.64 -26.69 32.84
C LYS A 389 -16.82 -25.68 33.99
N ARG A 390 -17.03 -24.40 33.67
CA ARG A 390 -17.29 -23.34 34.68
C ARG A 390 -18.64 -23.50 35.37
N SER A 391 -19.67 -23.91 34.64
CA SER A 391 -21.00 -24.17 35.24
C SER A 391 -21.00 -25.37 36.20
N SER A 392 -20.14 -26.37 35.95
CA SER A 392 -19.95 -27.51 36.86
C SER A 392 -19.05 -27.22 38.06
N SER A 393 -18.15 -26.23 37.98
CA SER A 393 -17.26 -25.84 39.10
C SER A 393 -17.85 -24.75 40.00
N ALA A 394 -18.85 -23.99 39.54
CA ALA A 394 -19.52 -22.93 40.31
C ALA A 394 -20.51 -23.44 41.38
N HIS A 395 -20.50 -24.74 41.70
CA HIS A 395 -21.36 -25.33 42.74
C HIS A 395 -20.76 -25.32 44.16
N ASP A 396 -19.58 -24.68 44.38
CA ASP A 396 -18.93 -24.67 45.71
C ASP A 396 -18.35 -23.32 46.17
N ASP A 397 -18.67 -22.20 45.52
CA ASP A 397 -18.21 -20.87 45.99
C ASP A 397 -19.35 -19.84 46.02
N SER A 398 -19.61 -19.30 47.21
CA SER A 398 -20.72 -18.41 47.55
C SER A 398 -20.52 -16.93 47.15
N GLU A 399 -19.95 -16.65 45.98
CA GLU A 399 -19.84 -15.29 45.46
C GLU A 399 -20.54 -15.16 44.10
N GLY A 400 -21.43 -14.17 43.99
CA GLY A 400 -22.38 -14.04 42.88
C GLY A 400 -21.74 -13.91 41.48
N PRO A 401 -22.55 -14.14 40.41
CA PRO A 401 -22.09 -14.32 39.03
C PRO A 401 -21.38 -13.10 38.39
N PHE A 402 -21.37 -11.94 39.04
CA PHE A 402 -20.73 -10.73 38.55
C PHE A 402 -19.21 -10.66 38.81
N ASN A 403 -18.69 -11.31 39.86
CA ASN A 403 -17.25 -11.26 40.18
C ASN A 403 -16.41 -12.36 39.49
N ALA A 404 -17.06 -13.43 38.99
CA ALA A 404 -16.38 -14.54 38.32
C ALA A 404 -15.99 -14.24 36.85
N LEU A 405 -16.57 -13.20 36.23
CA LEU A 405 -16.26 -12.79 34.86
C LEU A 405 -14.92 -12.04 34.74
N ASN A 406 -14.47 -11.35 35.79
CA ASN A 406 -13.25 -10.52 35.79
C ASN A 406 -11.99 -11.25 36.29
N ARG A 407 -12.04 -12.55 36.59
CA ARG A 407 -10.92 -13.30 37.20
C ARG A 407 -10.12 -14.18 36.26
N ILE A 408 -10.35 -14.09 34.95
CA ILE A 408 -9.70 -14.97 33.97
C ILE A 408 -8.78 -14.11 33.09
N ASP A 409 -7.88 -13.43 33.79
CA ASP A 409 -6.66 -12.81 33.28
C ASP A 409 -5.50 -13.81 33.34
N THR A 410 -5.63 -14.93 32.63
CA THR A 410 -4.44 -15.64 32.15
C THR A 410 -4.59 -15.78 30.64
N MET A 411 -3.93 -14.84 29.96
CA MET A 411 -4.04 -14.50 28.54
C MET A 411 -3.55 -15.60 27.57
N ASP A 412 -2.82 -16.62 28.04
CA ASP A 412 -2.01 -17.43 27.11
C ASP A 412 -2.76 -18.52 26.30
N ASP A 413 -3.95 -19.00 26.72
CA ASP A 413 -4.64 -20.12 26.02
C ASP A 413 -5.64 -19.68 24.94
N PHE A 414 -5.97 -18.38 24.85
CA PHE A 414 -7.02 -17.85 23.95
C PHE A 414 -6.53 -16.93 22.83
N ASP A 415 -5.23 -16.62 22.78
CA ASP A 415 -4.64 -15.68 21.81
C ASP A 415 -4.66 -16.17 20.35
N GLU A 416 -5.03 -17.43 20.08
CA GLU A 416 -5.16 -17.97 18.71
C GLU A 416 -6.49 -17.64 18.00
N ILE A 417 -7.41 -16.86 18.61
CA ILE A 417 -8.63 -16.43 17.90
C ILE A 417 -8.26 -15.34 16.88
N THR A 418 -7.84 -15.79 15.70
CA THR A 418 -7.45 -14.94 14.58
C THR A 418 -8.68 -14.45 13.81
N GLU A 419 -8.72 -13.14 13.56
CA GLU A 419 -9.73 -12.50 12.70
C GLU A 419 -9.58 -12.98 11.26
N GLU A 420 -10.69 -13.26 10.58
CA GLU A 420 -10.67 -13.54 9.15
C GLU A 420 -10.72 -12.23 8.35
N GLY A 421 -9.63 -11.93 7.66
CA GLY A 421 -9.64 -10.94 6.60
C GLY A 421 -10.47 -11.41 5.41
N PHE A 422 -11.07 -10.47 4.69
CA PHE A 422 -11.59 -10.72 3.35
C PHE A 422 -10.37 -10.69 2.40
N PRO A 423 -9.93 -11.83 1.83
CA PRO A 423 -8.75 -11.87 0.95
C PRO A 423 -9.02 -11.08 -0.34
N ARG A 424 -8.15 -10.12 -0.66
CA ARG A 424 -8.24 -9.28 -1.87
C ARG A 424 -8.27 -10.09 -3.16
#